data_AF-Q0BSZ8-F1
#
_entry.id   AF-Q0BSZ8-F1
#
_cell.length_a   1.000
_cell.length_b   1.000
_cell.length_c   1.000
_cell.angle_alpha   90.00
_cell.angle_beta   90.00
_cell.angle_gamma   90.00
#
_symmetry.space_group_name_H-M   'P 1'
#
loop_
_entity.id
_entity.type
_entity.pdbx_description
1 polymer ?
#
loop_
_entity_poly.entity_id
_entity_poly.type
_entity_poly.pdbx_seq_one_letter_code
_entity_poly.pdbx_strand_id
1 'polypeptide(L)'
;MDITPHPAAPASGVLSSHATARFSGIDAEILLGGKAAPMTVMAMTVQPDQGAPAHISFEEDKVFCISEGRLLFLIGVQKIEVKAGDRLFVAKGVTHGFSAMGGVARVMLISTPARHDRFFQAMDALPVPHDLNDVQSVCETFGQAIVGPVVTS
;
A
#
# COMPACT_ATOMS: atom_id res chain seq x y z
N MET A 1 28.36 -3.89 -16.26
CA MET A 1 28.28 -3.82 -14.79
C MET A 1 28.09 -2.36 -14.45
N ASP A 2 26.83 -1.92 -14.31
CA ASP A 2 26.55 -0.58 -13.82
C ASP A 2 26.49 -0.63 -12.30
N ILE A 3 27.42 0.07 -11.67
CA ILE A 3 27.53 0.21 -10.21
C ILE A 3 27.00 1.59 -9.85
N THR A 4 25.73 1.85 -10.16
CA THR A 4 25.03 2.98 -9.53
C THR A 4 24.73 2.58 -8.09
N PRO A 5 25.25 3.31 -7.08
CA PRO A 5 24.93 2.99 -5.70
C PRO A 5 23.43 3.21 -5.50
N HIS A 6 22.71 2.13 -5.19
CA HIS A 6 21.35 2.21 -4.68
C HIS A 6 21.43 3.02 -3.38
N PRO A 7 20.70 4.13 -3.22
CA PRO A 7 20.77 4.91 -1.99
C PRO A 7 20.47 3.97 -0.83
N ALA A 8 21.46 3.79 0.05
CA ALA A 8 21.30 2.95 1.22
C ALA A 8 20.11 3.50 2.01
N ALA A 9 19.19 2.61 2.43
CA ALA A 9 18.11 2.99 3.33
C ALA A 9 18.71 3.75 4.53
N PRO A 10 18.06 4.82 5.02
CA PRO A 10 18.60 5.63 6.11
C PRO A 10 18.87 4.72 7.33
N ALA A 11 20.10 4.79 7.85
CA ALA A 11 20.52 3.95 8.98
C ALA A 11 19.79 4.33 10.29
N SER A 12 19.44 5.61 10.46
CA SER A 12 18.62 6.17 11.54
C SER A 12 18.34 7.66 11.28
N GLY A 13 17.23 8.21 11.77
CA GLY A 13 16.97 9.66 11.73
C GLY A 13 15.52 10.04 11.45
N VAL A 14 15.32 11.29 11.02
CA VAL A 14 14.02 11.79 10.55
C VAL A 14 13.76 11.23 9.14
N LEU A 15 12.59 10.64 8.93
CA LEU A 15 12.18 10.17 7.61
C LEU A 15 11.60 11.32 6.79
N SER A 16 12.06 11.44 5.56
CA SER A 16 11.43 12.28 4.53
C SER A 16 11.08 11.40 3.33
N SER A 17 10.05 11.79 2.59
CA SER A 17 9.72 11.13 1.33
C SER A 17 10.92 11.17 0.38
N HIS A 18 11.23 10.03 -0.24
CA HIS A 18 12.29 9.91 -1.25
C HIS A 18 11.75 9.43 -2.60
N ALA A 19 10.48 9.03 -2.66
CA ALA A 19 9.78 8.67 -3.88
C ALA A 19 8.27 8.79 -3.66
N THR A 20 7.53 8.89 -4.76
CA THR A 20 6.07 8.80 -4.75
C THR A 20 5.61 7.73 -5.72
N ALA A 21 4.40 7.20 -5.50
CA ALA A 21 3.73 6.28 -6.40
C ALA A 21 2.22 6.45 -6.29
N ARG A 22 1.50 6.25 -7.39
CA ARG A 22 0.02 6.29 -7.42
C ARG A 22 -0.56 4.96 -7.85
N PHE A 23 -1.59 4.52 -7.13
CA PHE A 23 -2.31 3.31 -7.49
C PHE A 23 -3.73 3.35 -6.94
N SER A 24 -4.74 3.07 -7.79
CA SER A 24 -6.14 2.94 -7.36
C SER A 24 -6.67 4.14 -6.55
N GLY A 25 -6.35 5.36 -7.00
CA GLY A 25 -6.71 6.60 -6.32
C GLY A 25 -6.03 6.81 -4.96
N ILE A 26 -4.91 6.14 -4.73
CA ILE A 26 -4.03 6.33 -3.58
C ILE A 26 -2.78 7.06 -4.07
N ASP A 27 -2.51 8.23 -3.50
CA ASP A 27 -1.22 8.91 -3.62
C ASP A 27 -0.34 8.49 -2.45
N ALA A 28 0.78 7.81 -2.72
CA ALA A 28 1.70 7.35 -1.69
C ALA A 28 3.03 8.09 -1.73
N GLU A 29 3.44 8.61 -0.58
CA GLU A 29 4.80 9.07 -0.29
C GLU A 29 5.58 7.95 0.39
N ILE A 30 6.68 7.50 -0.22
CA ILE A 30 7.51 6.42 0.29
C ILE A 30 8.56 7.04 1.21
N LEU A 31 8.44 6.76 2.51
CA LEU A 31 9.28 7.31 3.57
C LEU A 31 10.46 6.39 3.90
N LEU A 32 10.22 5.07 3.89
CA LEU A 32 11.22 4.02 4.06
C LEU A 32 10.85 2.84 3.16
N GLY A 33 11.84 2.22 2.51
CA GLY A 33 11.62 1.15 1.55
C GLY A 33 12.92 0.72 0.87
N GLY A 34 12.80 -0.09 -0.16
CA GLY A 34 13.93 -0.64 -0.91
C GLY A 34 14.37 -2.03 -0.43
N LYS A 35 15.21 -2.69 -1.23
CA LYS A 35 15.59 -4.10 -1.04
C LYS A 35 16.30 -4.40 0.29
N ALA A 36 17.03 -3.42 0.82
CA ALA A 36 17.81 -3.56 2.06
C ALA A 36 17.07 -3.01 3.29
N ALA A 37 15.89 -2.40 3.12
CA ALA A 37 15.14 -1.88 4.26
C ALA A 37 14.48 -3.01 5.06
N PRO A 38 14.31 -2.85 6.37
CA PRO A 38 13.65 -3.85 7.21
C PRO A 38 12.13 -3.86 7.04
N MET A 39 11.55 -2.75 6.59
CA MET A 39 10.13 -2.53 6.41
C MET A 39 9.90 -1.45 5.37
N THR A 40 8.69 -1.42 4.83
CA THR A 40 8.19 -0.28 4.06
C THR A 40 7.38 0.63 4.99
N VAL A 41 7.58 1.94 4.88
CA VAL A 41 6.75 2.97 5.51
C VAL A 41 6.27 3.95 4.44
N MET A 42 4.95 4.12 4.33
CA MET A 42 4.33 5.01 3.35
C MET A 42 3.31 5.92 4.03
N ALA A 43 3.33 7.21 3.69
CA ALA A 43 2.22 8.12 3.98
C ALA A 43 1.30 8.14 2.76
N MET A 44 0.05 7.76 2.96
CA MET A 44 -0.93 7.55 1.89
C MET A 44 -2.07 8.57 2.02
N THR A 45 -2.40 9.21 0.91
CA THR A 45 -3.64 9.97 0.74
C THR A 45 -4.58 9.16 -0.15
N VAL A 46 -5.74 8.81 0.37
CA VAL A 46 -6.75 8.01 -0.32
C VAL A 46 -7.85 8.94 -0.79
N GLN A 47 -8.06 9.01 -2.10
CA GLN A 47 -9.09 9.87 -2.71
C GLN A 47 -10.50 9.35 -2.39
N PRO A 48 -11.55 10.21 -2.42
CA PRO A 48 -12.92 9.82 -2.09
C PRO A 48 -13.40 8.65 -2.95
N ASP A 49 -14.04 7.66 -2.33
CA ASP A 49 -14.57 6.45 -2.96
C ASP A 49 -13.52 5.58 -3.68
N GLN A 50 -12.24 5.88 -3.48
CA GLN A 50 -11.09 5.12 -3.97
C GLN A 50 -10.41 4.37 -2.83
N GLY A 51 -9.46 3.49 -3.17
CA GLY A 51 -8.66 2.75 -2.19
C GLY A 51 -8.15 1.43 -2.76
N ALA A 52 -7.63 0.57 -1.87
CA ALA A 52 -7.05 -0.69 -2.28
C ALA A 52 -8.17 -1.71 -2.63
N PRO A 53 -8.14 -2.31 -3.84
CA PRO A 53 -8.97 -3.47 -4.16
C PRO A 53 -8.79 -4.58 -3.13
N ALA A 54 -9.78 -5.47 -3.01
CA ALA A 54 -9.61 -6.67 -2.20
C ALA A 54 -8.42 -7.50 -2.75
N HIS A 55 -7.41 -7.72 -1.92
CA HIS A 55 -6.17 -8.37 -2.29
C HIS A 55 -5.60 -9.19 -1.14
N ILE A 56 -4.62 -10.03 -1.45
CA ILE A 56 -3.83 -10.80 -0.49
C ILE A 56 -2.38 -10.36 -0.62
N SER A 57 -1.72 -10.11 0.50
CA SER A 57 -0.26 -10.00 0.57
C SER A 57 0.28 -11.26 1.21
N PHE A 58 0.97 -12.11 0.45
CA PHE A 58 1.35 -13.45 0.91
C PHE A 58 2.51 -13.43 1.91
N GLU A 59 3.34 -12.40 1.86
CA GLU A 59 4.60 -12.35 2.60
C GLU A 59 4.68 -11.17 3.57
N GLU A 60 3.76 -10.20 3.48
CA GLU A 60 3.81 -8.95 4.23
C GLU A 60 2.74 -8.89 5.32
N ASP A 61 3.19 -8.67 6.55
CA ASP A 61 2.32 -8.21 7.63
C ASP A 61 2.19 -6.68 7.54
N LYS A 62 1.01 -6.12 7.81
CA LYS A 62 0.74 -4.68 7.66
C LYS A 62 0.10 -4.07 8.90
N VAL A 63 0.53 -2.86 9.23
CA VAL A 63 -0.13 -1.96 10.19
C VAL A 63 -0.57 -0.71 9.44
N PHE A 64 -1.83 -0.34 9.63
CA PHE A 64 -2.40 0.90 9.12
C PHE A 64 -2.74 1.82 10.28
N CYS A 65 -2.24 3.05 10.27
CA CYS A 65 -2.54 4.07 11.26
C CYS A 65 -3.32 5.21 10.58
N ILE A 66 -4.57 5.42 10.97
CA ILE A 66 -5.44 6.42 10.33
C ILE A 66 -5.24 7.76 11.03
N SER A 67 -4.82 8.78 10.28
CA SER A 67 -4.62 10.14 10.82
C SER A 67 -5.75 11.09 10.44
N GLU A 68 -6.47 10.84 9.35
CA GLU A 68 -7.57 11.69 8.88
C GLU A 68 -8.60 10.88 8.09
N GLY A 69 -9.85 11.34 8.12
CA GLY A 69 -10.95 10.75 7.35
C GLY A 69 -11.52 9.49 7.97
N ARG A 70 -12.31 8.77 7.16
CA ARG A 70 -12.91 7.47 7.48
C ARG A 70 -12.68 6.51 6.33
N LEU A 71 -12.47 5.23 6.65
CA LEU A 71 -12.34 4.17 5.66
C LEU A 71 -13.22 2.98 6.01
N LEU A 72 -13.66 2.27 4.98
CA LEU A 72 -14.25 0.95 5.10
C LEU A 72 -13.19 -0.09 4.76
N PHE A 73 -12.74 -0.87 5.73
CA PHE A 73 -11.81 -1.97 5.51
C PHE A 73 -12.55 -3.29 5.34
N LEU A 74 -12.11 -4.11 4.39
CA LEU A 74 -12.34 -5.55 4.37
C LEU A 74 -11.14 -6.22 5.05
N ILE A 75 -11.37 -7.09 6.03
CA ILE A 75 -10.35 -7.97 6.63
C ILE A 75 -10.94 -9.37 6.78
N GLY A 76 -10.38 -10.33 6.03
CA GLY A 76 -10.98 -11.64 5.84
C GLY A 76 -12.36 -11.51 5.20
N VAL A 77 -13.39 -11.76 6.00
CA VAL A 77 -14.81 -11.65 5.58
C VAL A 77 -15.54 -10.48 6.24
N GLN A 78 -14.88 -9.75 7.13
CA GLN A 78 -15.49 -8.68 7.91
C GLN A 78 -15.25 -7.33 7.25
N LYS A 79 -16.31 -6.53 7.17
CA LYS A 79 -16.21 -5.10 6.86
C LYS A 79 -16.17 -4.31 8.17
N ILE A 80 -15.20 -3.43 8.31
CA ILE A 80 -14.97 -2.64 9.52
C ILE A 80 -14.79 -1.18 9.12
N GLU A 81 -15.62 -0.30 9.67
CA GLU A 81 -15.39 1.14 9.55
C GLU A 81 -14.33 1.60 10.54
N VAL A 82 -13.36 2.37 10.06
CA VAL A 82 -12.30 2.99 10.86
C VAL A 82 -12.19 4.47 10.57
N LYS A 83 -11.68 5.22 11.54
CA LYS A 83 -11.54 6.68 11.50
C LYS A 83 -10.20 7.14 12.07
N ALA A 84 -9.92 8.43 11.94
CA ALA A 84 -8.76 9.06 12.55
C ALA A 84 -8.57 8.64 14.03
N GLY A 85 -7.35 8.20 14.37
CA GLY A 85 -6.98 7.66 15.68
C GLY A 85 -6.98 6.12 15.77
N ASP A 86 -7.66 5.43 14.86
CA ASP A 86 -7.69 3.97 14.82
C ASP A 86 -6.40 3.38 14.22
N ARG A 87 -6.09 2.14 14.62
CA ARG A 87 -5.02 1.34 14.03
C ARG A 87 -5.53 -0.05 13.70
N LEU A 88 -5.12 -0.58 12.56
CA LEU A 88 -5.44 -1.93 12.12
C LEU A 88 -4.17 -2.73 11.90
N PHE A 89 -4.23 -4.01 12.23
CA PHE A 89 -3.22 -4.99 11.85
C PHE A 89 -3.84 -5.98 10.87
N VAL A 90 -3.12 -6.28 9.80
CA VAL A 90 -3.48 -7.32 8.85
C VAL A 90 -2.29 -8.27 8.73
N ALA A 91 -2.51 -9.52 9.14
CA ALA A 91 -1.51 -10.56 8.98
C ALA A 91 -1.37 -10.96 7.51
N LYS A 92 -0.16 -11.33 7.11
CA LYS A 92 0.09 -11.90 5.77
C LYS A 92 -0.84 -13.08 5.47
N GLY A 93 -1.22 -13.20 4.21
CA GLY A 93 -2.15 -14.23 3.72
C GLY A 93 -3.63 -13.93 4.00
N VAL A 94 -3.97 -12.89 4.78
CA VAL A 94 -5.35 -12.47 5.00
C VAL A 94 -5.81 -11.58 3.85
N THR A 95 -6.95 -11.91 3.24
CA THR A 95 -7.61 -11.03 2.27
C THR A 95 -7.97 -9.71 2.92
N HIS A 96 -7.58 -8.60 2.31
CA HIS A 96 -7.91 -7.27 2.79
C HIS A 96 -8.04 -6.26 1.66
N GLY A 97 -8.71 -5.16 1.92
CA GLY A 97 -8.88 -4.04 1.01
C GLY A 97 -9.50 -2.88 1.76
N PHE A 98 -9.55 -1.69 1.17
CA PHE A 98 -10.22 -0.57 1.80
C PHE A 98 -10.68 0.48 0.79
N SER A 99 -11.61 1.33 1.20
CA SER A 99 -11.95 2.57 0.49
C SER A 99 -12.16 3.73 1.45
N ALA A 100 -11.90 4.95 0.99
CA ALA A 100 -12.21 6.16 1.75
C ALA A 100 -13.71 6.49 1.67
N MET A 101 -14.29 6.87 2.81
CA MET A 101 -15.73 7.12 2.96
C MET A 101 -16.04 8.60 3.16
N GLY A 102 -16.81 9.19 2.24
CA GLY A 102 -17.37 10.54 2.40
C GLY A 102 -16.32 11.66 2.38
N GLY A 103 -15.14 11.40 1.82
CA GLY A 103 -14.06 12.38 1.68
C GLY A 103 -12.68 11.72 1.52
N VAL A 104 -11.65 12.55 1.48
CA VAL A 104 -10.24 12.11 1.49
C VAL A 104 -9.91 11.48 2.85
N ALA A 105 -9.07 10.45 2.85
CA ALA A 105 -8.50 9.88 4.08
C ALA A 105 -6.97 9.88 4.04
N ARG A 106 -6.32 9.97 5.21
CA ARG A 106 -4.86 9.88 5.34
C ARG A 106 -4.47 8.72 6.24
N VAL A 107 -3.55 7.91 5.74
CA VAL A 107 -3.14 6.65 6.37
C VAL A 107 -1.62 6.52 6.33
N MET A 108 -1.01 6.14 7.45
CA MET A 108 0.35 5.64 7.43
C MET A 108 0.31 4.12 7.35
N LEU A 109 0.90 3.56 6.30
CA LEU A 109 1.12 2.13 6.15
C LEU A 109 2.54 1.77 6.60
N ILE A 110 2.64 0.76 7.45
CA ILE A 110 3.88 0.06 7.75
C ILE A 110 3.70 -1.38 7.30
N SER A 111 4.63 -1.93 6.53
CA SER A 111 4.61 -3.35 6.13
C SER A 111 5.98 -3.99 6.26
N THR A 112 6.02 -5.25 6.65
CA THR A 112 7.26 -6.01 6.84
C THR A 112 7.12 -7.45 6.32
N PRO A 113 8.14 -7.99 5.63
CA PRO A 113 9.40 -7.36 5.22
C PRO A 113 9.21 -6.28 4.12
N ALA A 114 10.21 -5.42 3.90
CA ALA A 114 10.12 -4.32 2.94
C ALA A 114 9.92 -4.79 1.49
N ARG A 115 8.78 -4.48 0.89
CA ARG A 115 8.46 -4.83 -0.50
C ARG A 115 7.35 -3.97 -1.10
N HIS A 116 6.40 -3.52 -0.28
CA HIS A 116 5.19 -2.82 -0.72
C HIS A 116 5.44 -1.52 -1.48
N ASP A 117 6.52 -0.80 -1.16
CA ASP A 117 6.94 0.43 -1.85
C ASP A 117 7.24 0.14 -3.32
N ARG A 118 7.97 -0.95 -3.58
CA ARG A 118 8.34 -1.36 -4.94
C ARG A 118 7.15 -1.92 -5.70
N PHE A 119 6.20 -2.55 -5.02
CA PHE A 119 4.91 -2.93 -5.61
C PHE A 119 4.14 -1.69 -6.09
N PHE A 120 4.00 -0.67 -5.23
CA PHE A 120 3.33 0.58 -5.59
C PHE A 120 4.02 1.29 -6.76
N GLN A 121 5.35 1.38 -6.74
CA GLN A 121 6.12 1.95 -7.85
C GLN A 121 5.92 1.19 -9.17
N ALA A 122 5.89 -0.15 -9.11
CA ALA A 122 5.66 -0.98 -10.29
C ALA A 122 4.24 -0.82 -10.85
N MET A 123 3.23 -0.72 -9.98
CA MET A 123 1.84 -0.46 -10.39
C MET A 123 1.68 0.92 -11.03
N ASP A 124 2.30 1.97 -10.45
CA ASP A 124 2.27 3.33 -10.99
C ASP A 124 2.96 3.46 -12.35
N ALA A 125 3.98 2.63 -12.60
CA ALA A 125 4.70 2.59 -13.86
C ALA A 125 3.94 1.89 -15.00
N LEU A 126 2.83 1.20 -14.72
CA LEU A 126 2.04 0.53 -15.77
C LEU A 126 1.33 1.55 -16.66
N PRO A 127 1.26 1.32 -17.98
CA PRO A 127 0.46 2.16 -18.88
C PRO A 127 -1.02 2.22 -18.46
N VAL A 128 -1.67 3.34 -18.81
CA VAL A 128 -3.12 3.53 -18.67
C VAL A 128 -3.75 3.56 -20.07
N PRO A 129 -4.80 2.76 -20.34
CA PRO A 129 -5.47 1.83 -19.43
C PRO A 129 -4.60 0.61 -19.10
N HIS A 130 -4.75 0.09 -17.88
CA HIS A 130 -3.98 -1.05 -17.40
C HIS A 130 -4.36 -2.34 -18.15
N ASP A 131 -3.36 -3.08 -18.63
CA ASP A 131 -3.55 -4.46 -19.09
C ASP A 131 -3.62 -5.41 -17.88
N LEU A 132 -4.58 -6.33 -17.89
CA LEU A 132 -4.81 -7.24 -16.76
C LEU A 132 -3.65 -8.22 -16.55
N ASN A 133 -2.97 -8.66 -17.62
CA ASN A 133 -1.83 -9.57 -17.50
C ASN A 133 -0.62 -8.85 -16.91
N ASP A 134 -0.42 -7.58 -17.27
CA ASP A 134 0.66 -6.77 -16.69
C ASP A 134 0.42 -6.53 -15.20
N VAL A 135 -0.81 -6.19 -14.81
CA VAL A 135 -1.20 -6.06 -13.40
C VAL A 135 -0.96 -7.38 -12.64
N GLN A 136 -1.37 -8.51 -13.21
CA GLN A 136 -1.15 -9.81 -12.61
C GLN A 136 0.35 -10.13 -12.45
N SER A 137 1.15 -9.86 -13.48
CA SER A 137 2.60 -10.07 -13.46
C SER A 137 3.30 -9.24 -12.37
N VAL A 138 2.89 -7.98 -12.19
CA VAL A 138 3.36 -7.14 -11.08
C VAL A 138 2.93 -7.73 -9.74
N CYS A 139 1.67 -8.14 -9.59
CA CYS A 139 1.19 -8.77 -8.36
C CYS A 139 2.02 -10.00 -7.97
N GLU A 140 2.21 -10.93 -8.91
CA GLU A 140 3.01 -12.14 -8.71
C GLU A 140 4.47 -11.81 -8.32
N THR A 141 5.08 -10.86 -9.03
CA THR A 141 6.45 -10.40 -8.76
C THR A 141 6.61 -9.88 -7.33
N PHE A 142 5.57 -9.29 -6.75
CA PHE A 142 5.59 -8.69 -5.42
C PHE A 142 4.85 -9.48 -4.34
N GLY A 143 4.50 -10.74 -4.60
CA GLY A 143 3.81 -11.59 -3.61
C GLY A 143 2.44 -11.04 -3.23
N GLN A 144 1.74 -10.45 -4.19
CA GLN A 144 0.37 -9.96 -4.06
C GLN A 144 -0.58 -10.75 -4.95
N ALA A 145 -1.87 -10.72 -4.64
CA ALA A 145 -2.93 -11.12 -5.57
C ALA A 145 -4.14 -10.22 -5.38
N ILE A 146 -4.65 -9.60 -6.45
CA ILE A 146 -5.94 -8.92 -6.43
C ILE A 146 -7.03 -9.97 -6.61
N VAL A 147 -7.95 -10.05 -5.65
CA VAL A 147 -8.99 -11.10 -5.57
C VAL A 147 -10.41 -10.56 -5.62
N GLY A 148 -10.56 -9.23 -5.71
CA GLY A 148 -11.87 -8.59 -5.82
C GLY A 148 -11.76 -7.09 -6.08
N PRO A 149 -12.91 -6.42 -6.22
CA PRO A 149 -12.97 -5.00 -6.51
C PRO A 149 -12.56 -4.16 -5.29
N VAL A 150 -12.49 -2.83 -5.47
CA VAL A 150 -12.45 -1.85 -4.37
C VAL A 150 -13.63 -2.10 -3.44
N VAL A 151 -13.37 -2.03 -2.14
CA VAL A 151 -14.37 -2.27 -1.11
C VAL A 151 -15.45 -1.19 -1.18
N THR A 152 -16.69 -1.58 -1.45
CA THR A 152 -17.85 -0.67 -1.35
C THR A 152 -18.65 -1.00 -0.10
N SER A 153 -19.54 -0.11 0.34
CA SER A 153 -20.56 -0.43 1.34
C SER A 153 -21.41 -1.61 0.90
#